data_AF-A0A971LLW3-F1
#
_entry.id   AF-A0A971LLW3-F1
#
_cell.length_a   1.000
_cell.length_b   1.000
_cell.length_c   1.000
_cell.angle_alpha   90.00
_cell.angle_beta   90.00
_cell.angle_gamma   90.00
#
_symmetry.space_group_name_H-M   'P 1'
#
loop_
_entity.id
_entity.type
_entity.pdbx_description
1 polymer ?
#
loop_
_entity_poly.entity_id
_entity_poly.type
_entity_poly.pdbx_seq_one_letter_code
_entity_poly.pdbx_strand_id
1 'polypeptide(L)'
;MKTRKRYITLTAIGLALMTLALTGCSSNIWKNSFLSNPAVVARPASSEVADGGADAHYVRVDEYLVMEQPLANQAFVFASVAKMQARPSAENQSQGRFLRLLDNVLIWTNHYAKTRVARESDLVLNREVFFLQLTDANGNHRAPLSGEETRNDWWIKARITDLSEKNHGFVQVSGGYRVHINALRVELN
;
A
#
# COMPACT_ATOMS: atom_id res chain seq x y z
N MET A 1 -38.75 27.82 -38.49
CA MET A 1 -37.61 28.06 -39.41
C MET A 1 -36.82 29.26 -38.90
N LYS A 2 -35.69 29.02 -38.22
CA LYS A 2 -34.81 30.08 -37.69
C LYS A 2 -33.53 30.16 -38.53
N THR A 3 -33.19 31.37 -38.93
CA THR A 3 -32.21 31.72 -39.94
C THR A 3 -30.83 32.03 -39.33
N ARG A 4 -29.82 31.50 -40.02
CA ARG A 4 -28.49 32.03 -40.33
C ARG A 4 -27.42 32.21 -39.23
N LYS A 5 -26.41 31.35 -39.43
CA LYS A 5 -24.97 31.44 -39.14
C LYS A 5 -24.38 32.86 -39.15
N ARG A 6 -23.47 33.13 -38.20
CA ARG A 6 -22.48 34.21 -38.26
C ARG A 6 -21.06 33.62 -38.19
N TYR A 7 -20.18 34.20 -39.00
CA TYR A 7 -18.79 33.81 -39.24
C TYR A 7 -17.81 34.69 -38.44
N ILE A 8 -16.70 34.05 -38.01
CA ILE A 8 -15.28 34.45 -38.03
C ILE A 8 -14.85 35.83 -37.48
N THR A 9 -13.91 35.81 -36.53
CA THR A 9 -12.71 36.69 -36.43
C THR A 9 -11.68 36.02 -35.49
N LEU A 10 -10.58 35.47 -36.00
CA LEU A 10 -9.23 36.06 -36.12
C LEU A 10 -8.57 36.44 -34.77
N THR A 11 -7.73 35.55 -34.26
CA THR A 11 -6.69 35.89 -33.26
C THR A 11 -5.32 35.41 -33.76
N ALA A 12 -4.42 36.39 -33.87
CA ALA A 12 -3.11 36.29 -34.45
C ALA A 12 -2.11 35.53 -33.56
N ILE A 13 -1.26 34.75 -34.20
CA ILE A 13 -0.17 33.97 -33.62
C ILE A 13 1.04 34.89 -33.42
N GLY A 14 1.46 35.08 -32.17
CA GLY A 14 2.70 35.77 -31.82
C GLY A 14 3.89 34.83 -31.89
N LEU A 15 4.80 35.10 -32.83
CA LEU A 15 6.07 34.40 -33.04
C LEU A 15 7.14 35.03 -32.14
N ALA A 16 7.71 34.28 -31.19
CA ALA A 16 8.88 34.70 -30.42
C ALA A 16 10.09 33.84 -30.79
N LEU A 17 11.05 34.49 -31.48
CA LEU A 17 12.35 33.96 -31.88
C LEU A 17 13.26 33.84 -30.66
N MET A 18 13.74 32.63 -30.36
CA MET A 18 14.84 32.40 -29.42
C MET A 18 16.04 31.85 -30.20
N THR A 19 17.09 32.66 -30.28
CA THR A 19 18.36 32.39 -30.96
C THR A 19 19.25 31.49 -30.09
N LEU A 20 19.60 30.29 -30.57
CA LEU A 20 20.69 29.47 -30.03
C LEU A 20 22.02 29.85 -30.71
N ALA A 21 23.01 30.22 -29.91
CA ALA A 21 24.40 30.35 -30.33
C ALA A 21 25.11 28.99 -30.24
N LEU A 22 25.80 28.60 -31.32
CA LEU A 22 26.72 27.47 -31.39
C LEU A 22 28.15 28.00 -31.54
N THR A 23 29.05 27.61 -30.64
CA THR A 23 30.52 27.45 -30.81
C THR A 23 30.98 26.64 -29.57
N GLY A 24 31.93 25.71 -29.58
CA GLY A 24 32.90 25.18 -30.53
C GLY A 24 33.87 24.29 -29.72
N CYS A 25 34.38 23.23 -30.33
CA CYS A 25 35.06 22.06 -29.74
C CYS A 25 36.42 22.33 -29.05
N SER A 26 36.83 21.50 -28.08
CA SER A 26 38.10 20.72 -28.15
C SER A 26 38.25 19.68 -27.01
N SER A 27 39.04 18.67 -27.34
CA SER A 27 39.22 17.31 -26.82
C SER A 27 39.88 17.20 -25.44
N ASN A 28 39.71 16.04 -24.78
CA ASN A 28 40.83 15.21 -24.27
C ASN A 28 40.33 13.83 -23.80
N ILE A 29 40.76 12.82 -24.54
CA ILE A 29 40.62 11.38 -24.26
C ILE A 29 41.83 10.93 -23.43
N TRP A 30 41.60 9.91 -22.59
CA TRP A 30 42.58 9.01 -21.93
C TRP A 30 43.21 9.45 -20.59
N LYS A 31 42.66 8.91 -19.49
CA LYS A 31 43.19 7.72 -18.78
C LYS A 31 42.44 7.58 -17.45
N ASN A 32 41.92 6.38 -17.20
CA ASN A 32 41.97 5.64 -15.92
C ASN A 32 41.18 4.35 -16.13
N SER A 33 41.87 3.28 -16.49
CA SER A 33 42.44 2.31 -15.54
C SER A 33 41.36 1.38 -15.01
N PHE A 34 41.32 0.22 -15.67
CA PHE A 34 40.89 -1.07 -15.16
C PHE A 34 40.80 -1.14 -13.64
N LEU A 35 39.58 -1.23 -13.14
CA LEU A 35 39.29 -1.93 -11.89
C LEU A 35 38.14 -2.88 -12.15
N SER A 36 38.40 -4.14 -11.81
CA SER A 36 37.49 -5.27 -11.86
C SER A 36 36.16 -4.89 -11.24
N ASN A 37 35.06 -5.14 -11.95
CA ASN A 37 33.72 -5.08 -11.39
C ASN A 37 33.54 -6.36 -10.54
N PRO A 38 33.59 -6.33 -9.19
CA PRO A 38 33.11 -7.49 -8.45
C PRO A 38 31.60 -7.55 -8.72
N ALA A 39 31.15 -8.66 -9.29
CA ALA A 39 29.75 -8.97 -9.47
C ALA A 39 28.97 -8.52 -8.23
N VAL A 40 28.08 -7.54 -8.42
CA VAL A 40 27.10 -7.13 -7.43
C VAL A 40 26.22 -8.36 -7.20
N VAL A 41 26.55 -9.12 -6.16
CA VAL A 41 25.68 -10.14 -5.61
C VAL A 41 24.40 -9.41 -5.21
N ALA A 42 23.31 -9.70 -5.91
CA ALA A 42 21.99 -9.23 -5.55
C ALA A 42 21.72 -9.65 -4.09
N ARG A 43 21.75 -8.65 -3.21
CA ARG A 43 21.47 -8.83 -1.78
C ARG A 43 19.97 -9.10 -1.64
N PRO A 44 19.53 -10.14 -0.92
CA PRO A 44 18.11 -10.39 -0.73
C PRO A 44 17.46 -9.20 -0.01
N ALA A 45 16.22 -8.89 -0.38
CA ALA A 45 15.42 -7.76 0.08
C ALA A 45 15.69 -7.44 1.56
N SER A 46 16.46 -6.38 1.76
CA SER A 46 16.73 -5.78 3.06
C SER A 46 15.40 -5.38 3.67
N SER A 47 15.27 -5.56 4.99
CA SER A 47 14.12 -5.12 5.77
C SER A 47 13.92 -3.61 5.54
N GLU A 48 12.98 -3.27 4.68
CA GLU A 48 12.63 -1.88 4.35
C GLU A 48 11.89 -1.28 5.55
N VAL A 49 12.67 -0.70 6.47
CA VAL A 49 12.17 0.36 7.33
C VAL A 49 12.12 1.60 6.44
N ALA A 50 10.99 1.83 5.80
CA ALA A 50 10.71 3.08 5.12
C ALA A 50 10.61 4.21 6.16
N ASP A 51 10.92 5.42 5.69
CA ASP A 51 11.00 6.67 6.44
C ASP A 51 10.03 6.75 7.64
N GLY A 52 10.57 6.99 8.84
CA GLY A 52 9.79 7.09 10.07
C GLY A 52 9.31 5.77 10.71
N GLY A 53 9.89 4.62 10.36
CA GLY A 53 9.59 3.34 11.03
C GLY A 53 8.41 2.56 10.45
N ALA A 54 8.03 2.86 9.20
CA ALA A 54 6.95 2.19 8.48
C ALA A 54 7.46 1.08 7.56
N ASP A 55 6.62 0.10 7.24
CA ASP A 55 6.93 -0.91 6.22
C ASP A 55 6.42 -0.53 4.83
N ALA A 56 6.53 -1.44 3.85
CA ALA A 56 6.12 -1.22 2.46
C ALA A 56 4.62 -0.93 2.27
N HIS A 57 3.77 -1.17 3.29
CA HIS A 57 2.37 -0.71 3.27
C HIS A 57 2.13 0.49 4.19
N TYR A 58 3.19 1.23 4.53
CA TYR A 58 3.14 2.46 5.31
C TYR A 58 2.53 2.34 6.72
N VAL A 59 2.42 1.12 7.24
CA VAL A 59 2.01 0.84 8.62
C VAL A 59 3.25 0.92 9.52
N ARG A 60 3.17 1.69 10.59
CA ARG A 60 4.29 1.93 11.51
C ARG A 60 4.40 0.87 12.59
N VAL A 61 5.60 0.74 13.15
CA VAL A 61 5.90 -0.20 14.24
C VAL A 61 5.04 -0.01 15.48
N ASP A 62 4.56 1.20 15.78
CA ASP A 62 3.71 1.52 16.92
C ASP A 62 2.20 1.41 16.62
N GLU A 63 1.82 1.16 15.36
CA GLU A 63 0.43 1.07 14.90
C GLU A 63 -0.09 -0.37 14.91
N TYR A 64 -1.41 -0.51 14.98
CA TYR A 64 -2.13 -1.79 15.03
C TYR A 64 -3.25 -1.78 14.00
N LEU A 65 -3.62 -2.94 13.47
CA LEU A 65 -4.93 -3.10 12.85
C LEU A 65 -5.94 -3.51 13.92
N VAL A 66 -6.97 -2.69 14.08
CA VAL A 66 -8.03 -2.89 15.08
C VAL A 66 -9.35 -3.19 14.42
N MET A 67 -10.11 -4.09 15.02
CA MET A 67 -11.44 -4.51 14.61
C MET A 67 -12.40 -4.31 15.77
N GLU A 68 -13.66 -4.02 15.46
CA GLU A 68 -14.73 -3.97 16.47
C GLU A 68 -15.32 -5.36 16.75
N GLN A 69 -15.16 -6.29 15.81
CA GLN A 69 -15.69 -7.65 15.88
C GLN A 69 -14.65 -8.67 15.44
N PRO A 70 -14.71 -9.92 15.94
CA PRO A 70 -13.78 -10.97 15.52
C PRO A 70 -14.16 -11.52 14.14
N LEU A 71 -13.16 -12.01 13.39
CA LEU A 71 -13.42 -12.70 12.13
C LEU A 71 -14.31 -13.93 12.33
N ALA A 72 -14.01 -14.79 13.32
CA ALA A 72 -14.81 -15.95 13.70
C ALA A 72 -15.38 -16.71 12.47
N ASN A 73 -16.70 -16.89 12.39
CA ASN A 73 -17.38 -17.55 11.27
C ASN A 73 -17.78 -16.59 10.13
N GLN A 74 -17.45 -15.30 10.25
CA GLN A 74 -17.74 -14.30 9.22
C GLN A 74 -16.83 -14.51 8.00
N ALA A 75 -17.33 -14.12 6.82
CA ALA A 75 -16.53 -14.17 5.60
C ALA A 75 -15.39 -13.15 5.65
N PHE A 76 -15.63 -11.98 6.21
CA PHE A 76 -14.62 -10.96 6.44
C PHE A 76 -15.07 -10.05 7.58
N VAL A 77 -14.15 -9.26 8.13
CA VAL A 77 -14.47 -8.15 9.05
C VAL A 77 -13.65 -6.91 8.69
N PHE A 78 -14.19 -5.73 8.98
CA PHE A 78 -13.46 -4.49 8.79
C PHE A 78 -12.45 -4.26 9.91
N ALA A 79 -11.30 -3.74 9.51
CA ALA A 79 -10.21 -3.32 10.37
C ALA A 79 -9.77 -1.91 9.97
N SER A 80 -8.97 -1.27 10.81
CA SER A 80 -8.41 0.05 10.53
C SER A 80 -7.09 0.24 11.27
N VAL A 81 -6.24 1.13 10.76
CA VAL A 81 -5.00 1.48 11.46
C VAL A 81 -5.34 2.33 12.68
N ALA A 82 -4.75 1.98 13.82
CA ALA A 82 -4.94 2.69 15.07
C ALA A 82 -3.68 2.71 15.94
N LYS A 83 -3.62 3.67 16.87
CA LYS A 83 -2.57 3.76 17.90
C LYS A 83 -3.13 3.38 19.27
N MET A 84 -2.42 2.51 19.97
CA MET A 84 -2.80 2.09 21.32
C MET A 84 -2.59 3.26 22.31
N GLN A 85 -3.63 3.60 23.06
CA GLN A 85 -3.66 4.64 24.09
C GLN A 85 -3.61 4.04 25.50
N ALA A 86 -4.15 2.83 25.69
CA ALA A 86 -4.08 2.08 26.94
C ALA A 86 -3.94 0.58 26.64
N ARG A 87 -3.07 -0.10 27.38
CA ARG A 87 -2.86 -1.55 27.23
C ARG A 87 -4.04 -2.33 27.85
N PRO A 88 -4.33 -3.55 27.38
CA PRO A 88 -5.22 -4.47 28.08
C PRO A 88 -4.77 -4.71 29.52
N SER A 89 -5.73 -4.76 30.44
CA SER A 89 -5.54 -4.98 31.87
C SER A 89 -6.82 -5.55 32.49
N ALA A 90 -6.75 -6.03 33.73
CA ALA A 90 -7.96 -6.47 34.44
C ALA A 90 -8.98 -5.32 34.64
N GLU A 91 -8.48 -4.09 34.82
CA GLU A 91 -9.31 -2.89 35.04
C GLU A 91 -10.18 -2.52 33.83
N ASN A 92 -9.73 -2.88 32.62
CA ASN A 92 -10.45 -2.60 31.37
C ASN A 92 -10.95 -3.88 30.69
N GLN A 93 -11.28 -4.91 31.47
CA GLN A 93 -11.86 -6.16 30.96
C GLN A 93 -10.99 -6.80 29.86
N SER A 94 -9.67 -6.68 29.97
CA SER A 94 -8.69 -7.16 28.99
C SER A 94 -8.82 -6.53 27.59
N GLN A 95 -9.36 -5.32 27.48
CA GLN A 95 -9.45 -4.57 26.23
C GLN A 95 -8.36 -3.50 26.14
N GLY A 96 -7.75 -3.35 24.97
CA GLY A 96 -6.92 -2.18 24.69
C GLY A 96 -7.80 -0.99 24.30
N ARG A 97 -7.38 0.22 24.66
CA ARG A 97 -7.96 1.46 24.10
C ARG A 97 -7.12 1.91 22.93
N PHE A 98 -7.75 2.20 21.81
CA PHE A 98 -7.09 2.61 20.57
C PHE A 98 -7.70 3.90 20.02
N LEU A 99 -6.86 4.76 19.45
CA LEU A 99 -7.28 5.88 18.61
C LEU A 99 -7.20 5.44 17.15
N ARG A 100 -8.35 5.24 16.50
CA ARG A 100 -8.45 4.89 15.09
C ARG A 100 -8.05 6.09 14.23
N LEU A 101 -7.12 5.90 13.31
CA LEU A 101 -6.56 6.99 12.52
C LEU A 101 -7.48 7.43 11.36
N LEU A 102 -8.40 6.55 10.95
CA LEU A 102 -9.36 6.80 9.88
C LEU A 102 -10.29 7.97 10.19
N ASP A 103 -10.80 8.04 11.42
CA ASP A 103 -11.87 8.95 11.83
C ASP A 103 -11.63 9.58 13.21
N ASN A 104 -10.47 9.35 13.83
CA ASN A 104 -10.10 9.81 15.16
C ASN A 104 -11.04 9.33 16.28
N VAL A 105 -11.72 8.19 16.09
CA VAL A 105 -12.59 7.59 17.12
C VAL A 105 -11.77 6.75 18.11
N LEU A 106 -12.14 6.83 19.39
CA LEU A 106 -11.60 5.95 20.43
C LEU A 106 -12.39 4.65 20.49
N ILE A 107 -11.68 3.52 20.46
CA ILE A 107 -12.26 2.17 20.45
C ILE A 107 -11.65 1.36 21.59
N TRP A 108 -12.51 0.67 22.34
CA TRP A 108 -12.10 -0.38 23.28
C TRP A 108 -12.34 -1.74 22.63
N THR A 109 -11.28 -2.54 22.47
CA THR A 109 -11.38 -3.84 21.81
C THR A 109 -10.26 -4.77 22.26
N ASN A 110 -10.56 -6.08 22.25
CA ASN A 110 -9.57 -7.16 22.32
C ASN A 110 -9.23 -7.72 20.93
N HIS A 111 -9.86 -7.20 19.87
CA HIS A 111 -9.65 -7.64 18.49
C HIS A 111 -8.69 -6.68 17.79
N TYR A 112 -7.40 -6.87 18.02
CA TYR A 112 -6.35 -6.08 17.39
C TYR A 112 -5.13 -6.94 17.09
N ALA A 113 -4.37 -6.56 16.07
CA ALA A 113 -3.18 -7.27 15.66
C ALA A 113 -2.04 -6.30 15.34
N LYS A 114 -0.82 -6.66 15.78
CA LYS A 114 0.38 -6.19 15.09
C LYS A 114 0.51 -6.98 13.79
N THR A 115 0.85 -6.30 12.71
CA THR A 115 0.92 -6.94 11.39
C THR A 115 2.23 -6.63 10.69
N ARG A 116 2.57 -7.48 9.74
CA ARG A 116 3.64 -7.27 8.75
C ARG A 116 3.12 -7.62 7.37
N VAL A 117 3.81 -7.14 6.34
CA VAL A 117 3.60 -7.61 4.96
C VAL A 117 3.76 -9.15 4.91
N ALA A 118 2.85 -9.80 4.20
CA ALA A 118 2.86 -11.24 4.01
C ALA A 118 4.10 -11.66 3.20
N ARG A 119 4.63 -12.84 3.52
CA ARG A 119 5.71 -13.48 2.77
C ARG A 119 5.15 -14.69 2.04
N GLU A 120 5.94 -15.24 1.12
CA GLU A 120 5.59 -16.44 0.37
C GLU A 120 5.15 -17.61 1.28
N SER A 121 5.81 -17.79 2.42
CA SER A 121 5.49 -18.82 3.42
C SER A 121 4.14 -18.62 4.13
N ASP A 122 3.57 -17.40 4.07
CA ASP A 122 2.25 -17.11 4.64
C ASP A 122 1.10 -17.44 3.67
N LEU A 123 1.40 -17.64 2.37
CA LEU A 123 0.39 -17.87 1.33
C LEU A 123 -0.08 -19.32 1.35
N VAL A 124 -0.84 -19.66 2.39
CA VAL A 124 -1.43 -20.98 2.65
C VAL A 124 -2.94 -20.87 2.88
N LEU A 125 -3.68 -21.94 2.57
CA LEU A 125 -5.13 -21.98 2.77
C LEU A 125 -5.51 -21.75 4.24
N ASN A 126 -6.66 -21.11 4.44
CA ASN A 126 -7.22 -20.72 5.74
C ASN A 126 -6.36 -19.73 6.55
N ARG A 127 -5.24 -19.23 6.02
CA ARG A 127 -4.49 -18.15 6.67
C ARG A 127 -5.34 -16.89 6.75
N GLU A 128 -5.44 -16.32 7.95
CA GLU A 128 -6.03 -15.00 8.13
C GLU A 128 -5.07 -13.91 7.65
N VAL A 129 -5.58 -13.02 6.81
CA VAL A 129 -4.84 -11.95 6.16
C VAL A 129 -5.60 -10.65 6.27
N PHE A 130 -4.86 -9.54 6.19
CA PHE A 130 -5.41 -8.19 6.09
C PHE A 130 -5.02 -7.58 4.75
N PHE A 131 -5.91 -6.80 4.14
CA PHE A 131 -5.63 -6.03 2.93
C PHE A 131 -6.51 -4.77 2.93
N LEU A 132 -6.08 -3.74 2.20
CA LEU A 132 -6.80 -2.48 2.14
C LEU A 132 -8.03 -2.61 1.22
N GLN A 133 -9.10 -1.88 1.52
CA GLN A 133 -10.30 -1.79 0.68
C GLN A 133 -10.09 -0.90 -0.56
N LEU A 134 -8.92 -1.02 -1.20
CA LEU A 134 -8.57 -0.35 -2.44
C LEU A 134 -8.36 -1.35 -3.56
N THR A 135 -8.92 -1.05 -4.74
CA THR A 135 -8.77 -1.88 -5.92
C THR A 135 -7.94 -1.20 -7.01
N ASP A 136 -7.36 -2.02 -7.89
CA ASP A 136 -6.83 -1.58 -9.18
C ASP A 136 -7.97 -1.36 -10.20
N ALA A 137 -7.61 -0.99 -11.43
CA ALA A 137 -8.55 -0.76 -12.52
C ALA A 137 -9.34 -2.03 -12.95
N ASN A 138 -8.86 -3.21 -12.57
CA ASN A 138 -9.48 -4.50 -12.86
C ASN A 138 -10.33 -5.01 -11.68
N GLY A 139 -10.48 -4.22 -10.61
CA GLY A 139 -11.25 -4.60 -9.43
C GLY A 139 -10.51 -5.53 -8.46
N ASN A 140 -9.20 -5.76 -8.62
CA ASN A 140 -8.43 -6.58 -7.68
C ASN A 140 -7.88 -5.72 -6.56
N HIS A 141 -7.93 -6.21 -5.32
CA HIS A 141 -7.41 -5.48 -4.18
C HIS A 141 -5.89 -5.33 -4.26
N ARG A 142 -5.40 -4.10 -4.15
CA ARG A 142 -4.00 -3.73 -4.35
C ARG A 142 -3.35 -3.20 -3.06
N ALA A 143 -2.03 -3.19 -3.03
CA ALA A 143 -1.28 -2.54 -1.96
C ALA A 143 -1.53 -1.01 -1.97
N PRO A 144 -1.43 -0.34 -0.80
CA PRO A 144 -1.43 1.11 -0.76
C PRO A 144 -0.23 1.70 -1.50
N LEU A 145 -0.43 2.86 -2.11
CA LEU A 145 0.60 3.65 -2.79
C LEU A 145 1.14 4.78 -1.89
N SER A 146 0.48 5.03 -0.76
CA SER A 146 0.89 6.06 0.19
C SER A 146 0.43 5.74 1.61
N GLY A 147 1.05 6.44 2.57
CA GLY A 147 0.59 6.40 3.95
C GLY A 147 -0.77 7.08 4.17
N GLU A 148 -1.21 7.93 3.24
CA GLU A 148 -2.54 8.53 3.27
C GLU A 148 -3.61 7.47 2.97
N GLU A 149 -3.44 6.71 1.88
CA GLU A 149 -4.32 5.58 1.54
C GLU A 149 -4.41 4.57 2.71
N THR A 150 -3.27 4.30 3.35
CA THR A 150 -3.19 3.37 4.49
C THR A 150 -4.03 3.77 5.69
N ARG A 151 -4.16 5.09 5.94
CA ARG A 151 -4.82 5.64 7.14
C ARG A 151 -6.24 6.10 6.88
N ASN A 152 -6.57 6.47 5.65
CA ASN A 152 -7.85 7.07 5.28
C ASN A 152 -8.83 6.07 4.63
N ASP A 153 -8.51 4.77 4.65
CA ASP A 153 -9.40 3.72 4.16
C ASP A 153 -9.53 2.55 5.15
N TRP A 154 -10.58 1.76 4.94
CA TRP A 154 -10.81 0.53 5.69
C TRP A 154 -9.87 -0.57 5.24
N TRP A 155 -9.43 -1.36 6.20
CA TRP A 155 -8.80 -2.65 5.97
C TRP A 155 -9.85 -3.75 6.10
N ILE A 156 -9.58 -4.89 5.48
CA ILE A 156 -10.43 -6.08 5.55
C ILE A 156 -9.57 -7.22 6.08
N LYS A 157 -10.05 -7.89 7.13
CA LYS A 157 -9.51 -9.19 7.59
C LYS A 157 -10.36 -10.31 6.98
N ALA A 158 -9.71 -11.26 6.32
CA ALA A 158 -10.36 -12.42 5.70
C ALA A 158 -9.44 -13.66 5.73
N ARG A 159 -9.90 -14.80 5.23
CA ARG A 159 -9.11 -16.05 5.11
C ARG A 159 -8.79 -16.35 3.66
N ILE A 160 -7.57 -16.79 3.35
CA ILE A 160 -7.23 -17.31 2.03
C ILE A 160 -8.06 -18.58 1.75
N THR A 161 -8.82 -18.59 0.67
CA THR A 161 -9.69 -19.70 0.26
C THR A 161 -9.24 -20.37 -1.02
N ASP A 162 -8.47 -19.68 -1.87
CA ASP A 162 -7.92 -20.24 -3.10
C ASP A 162 -6.53 -19.68 -3.41
N LEU A 163 -5.64 -20.56 -3.86
CA LEU A 163 -4.25 -20.30 -4.27
C LEU A 163 -3.99 -20.65 -5.74
N SER A 164 -5.02 -21.04 -6.50
CA SER A 164 -4.92 -21.46 -7.90
C SER A 164 -4.25 -20.41 -8.81
N GLU A 165 -4.43 -19.12 -8.49
CA GLU A 165 -3.88 -17.99 -9.22
C GLU A 165 -2.61 -17.37 -8.59
N LYS A 166 -2.01 -18.05 -7.61
CA LYS A 166 -0.82 -17.55 -6.91
C LYS A 166 0.34 -17.25 -7.86
N ASN A 167 0.56 -18.11 -8.85
CA ASN A 167 1.59 -17.92 -9.88
C ASN A 167 1.33 -16.72 -10.80
N HIS A 168 0.10 -16.18 -10.81
CA HIS A 168 -0.26 -14.96 -11.51
C HIS A 168 -0.25 -13.73 -10.59
N GLY A 169 0.18 -13.88 -9.33
CA GLY A 169 0.28 -12.79 -8.37
C GLY A 169 -0.99 -12.53 -7.55
N PHE A 170 -1.96 -13.47 -7.55
CA PHE A 170 -3.24 -13.29 -6.87
C PHE A 170 -3.59 -14.45 -5.93
N VAL A 171 -4.42 -14.16 -4.94
CA VAL A 171 -5.16 -15.17 -4.17
C VAL A 171 -6.63 -14.79 -4.12
N GLN A 172 -7.50 -15.77 -3.86
CA GLN A 172 -8.87 -15.47 -3.43
C GLN A 172 -8.98 -15.62 -1.92
N VAL A 173 -9.75 -14.74 -1.32
CA VAL A 173 -10.08 -14.79 0.10
C VAL A 173 -11.59 -14.93 0.31
N SER A 174 -11.97 -15.35 1.52
CA SER A 174 -13.36 -15.37 1.95
C SER A 174 -14.01 -13.99 1.76
N GLY A 175 -15.28 -13.99 1.34
CA GLY A 175 -15.94 -12.79 0.80
C GLY A 175 -15.85 -12.68 -0.73
N GLY A 176 -15.10 -13.56 -1.39
CA GLY A 176 -15.01 -13.61 -2.86
C GLY A 176 -14.08 -12.55 -3.44
N TYR A 177 -13.23 -11.95 -2.62
CA TYR A 177 -12.29 -10.93 -3.06
C TYR A 177 -11.07 -11.56 -3.72
N ARG A 178 -10.64 -10.98 -4.84
CA ARG A 178 -9.36 -11.29 -5.48
C ARG A 178 -8.33 -10.24 -5.08
N VAL A 179 -7.21 -10.68 -4.51
CA VAL A 179 -6.24 -9.81 -3.84
C VAL A 179 -4.86 -10.06 -4.42
N HIS A 180 -4.15 -8.98 -4.76
CA HIS A 180 -2.73 -9.06 -5.12
C HIS A 180 -1.92 -9.59 -3.94
N ILE A 181 -1.01 -10.54 -4.18
CA ILE A 181 -0.21 -11.14 -3.09
C ILE A 181 0.64 -10.10 -2.34
N ASN A 182 1.06 -9.04 -3.02
CA ASN A 182 1.83 -7.95 -2.44
C ASN A 182 0.98 -6.97 -1.60
N ALA A 183 -0.36 -7.09 -1.61
CA ALA A 183 -1.29 -6.27 -0.82
C ALA A 183 -1.59 -6.89 0.55
N LEU A 184 -1.16 -8.14 0.77
CA LEU A 184 -1.52 -8.91 1.95
C LEU A 184 -0.61 -8.58 3.13
N ARG A 185 -1.23 -8.51 4.30
CA ARG A 185 -0.56 -8.49 5.61
C ARG A 185 -1.02 -9.66 6.44
N VAL A 186 -0.17 -10.07 7.36
CA VAL A 186 -0.48 -11.10 8.35
C VAL A 186 -0.16 -10.61 9.75
N GLU A 187 -0.85 -11.19 10.72
CA GLU A 187 -0.56 -10.99 12.14
C GLU A 187 0.85 -11.48 12.50
N LEU A 188 1.52 -10.72 13.37
CA LEU A 188 2.76 -11.14 14.01
C LEU A 188 2.41 -12.13 15.13
N ASN A 189 2.92 -13.36 15.02
CA ASN A 189 2.85 -14.35 16.08
C ASN A 189 3.86 -14.06 17.19
#